data_AF-A0A7S1ZGK9-F1
#
_entry.id   AF-A0A7S1ZGK9-F1
#
_cell.length_a   1.000
_cell.length_b   1.000
_cell.length_c   1.000
_cell.angle_alpha   90.00
_cell.angle_beta   90.00
_cell.angle_gamma   90.00
#
_symmetry.space_group_name_H-M   'P 1'
#
loop_
_entity.id
_entity.type
_entity.pdbx_description
1 polymer ?
#
loop_
_entity_poly.entity_id
_entity_poly.type
_entity_poly.pdbx_seq_one_letter_code
_entity_poly.pdbx_strand_id
1 'polypeptide(L)'
;MGRRRMQLFIPCIFSFLLCCILVKVSLSFVVSTNKRVGERKWQSLSPPQQIERRRKRQRGENGVTPLMGIKGFRAWFESQFPEAMTTVTRAKKKSSSSSKNSNNDNIGESTEMFEHVLIDVNQLLHVSLRRSRSEGHALTLLIKELDKCTDLARPTRSVVLAFDGPPGAAKLATQRRRRYGTVMRGDTRKAKLEYLQKVGILGPGSKIVIDKHDREEKTLCITPGTAFMDRAHDACLFWAYQRLSNPYGPLSNVRFYISPSTVPGEGE
;
A
#
# COMPACT_ATOMS: atom_id res chain seq x y z
N MET A 1 -6.91 27.74 28.99
CA MET A 1 -7.31 27.92 27.58
C MET A 1 -6.85 26.72 26.77
N GLY A 2 -7.79 25.93 26.25
CA GLY A 2 -7.55 24.60 25.70
C GLY A 2 -6.84 24.61 24.35
N ARG A 3 -5.73 23.87 24.25
CA ARG A 3 -5.11 23.51 22.97
C ARG A 3 -5.71 22.18 22.51
N ARG A 4 -6.63 22.23 21.55
CA ARG A 4 -7.12 21.05 20.83
C ARG A 4 -5.95 20.47 20.03
N ARG A 5 -5.44 19.30 20.43
CA ARG A 5 -4.41 18.56 19.67
C ARG A 5 -5.11 17.82 18.53
N MET A 6 -4.70 18.15 17.30
CA MET A 6 -5.16 17.51 16.08
C MET A 6 -4.72 16.05 16.06
N GLN A 7 -5.60 15.19 15.55
CA GLN A 7 -5.33 13.78 15.25
C GLN A 7 -4.19 13.72 14.24
N LEU A 8 -3.07 13.10 14.63
CA LEU A 8 -1.90 12.95 13.79
C LEU A 8 -2.00 11.59 13.07
N PHE A 9 -2.31 11.62 11.78
CA PHE A 9 -2.31 10.45 10.90
C PHE A 9 -0.85 10.07 10.60
N ILE A 10 -0.41 8.90 11.02
CA ILE A 10 0.91 8.36 10.64
C ILE A 10 0.88 8.05 9.14
N PRO A 11 1.77 8.62 8.31
CA PRO A 11 1.78 8.35 6.89
C PRO A 11 2.54 7.04 6.63
N CYS A 12 1.95 5.90 6.98
CA CYS A 12 2.37 4.60 6.45
C CYS A 12 1.80 4.43 5.04
N ILE A 13 2.41 5.10 4.06
CA ILE A 13 2.14 4.95 2.62
C ILE A 13 0.65 5.13 2.27
N PHE A 14 0.26 6.39 2.15
CA PHE A 14 -1.06 6.88 1.72
C PHE A 14 -1.71 6.07 0.59
N SER A 15 -2.75 5.31 0.93
CA SER A 15 -3.94 5.17 0.10
C SER A 15 -4.84 6.38 0.41
N PHE A 16 -5.31 7.03 -0.65
CA PHE A 16 -6.25 8.15 -0.63
C PHE A 16 -7.67 7.57 -0.60
N LEU A 17 -8.63 8.04 0.19
CA LEU A 17 -8.94 9.45 0.44
C LEU A 17 -9.99 9.62 1.59
N LEU A 18 -9.58 10.28 2.68
CA LEU A 18 -10.26 11.36 3.42
C LEU A 18 -11.77 11.26 3.80
N CYS A 19 -12.02 11.22 5.12
CA CYS A 19 -13.28 11.61 5.75
C CYS A 19 -13.37 13.14 5.97
N CYS A 20 -14.59 13.68 5.83
CA CYS A 20 -15.11 15.00 6.25
C CYS A 20 -15.01 16.23 5.33
N ILE A 21 -16.17 16.54 4.72
CA ILE A 21 -16.91 17.82 4.76
C ILE A 21 -16.15 19.09 4.32
N LEU A 22 -16.48 19.58 3.11
CA LEU A 22 -16.97 20.94 2.83
C LEU A 22 -17.72 20.95 1.47
N VAL A 23 -19.04 21.15 1.54
CA VAL A 23 -19.97 21.83 0.61
C VAL A 23 -19.83 21.63 -0.93
N LYS A 24 -20.59 20.64 -1.42
CA LYS A 24 -21.64 20.64 -2.48
C LYS A 24 -21.71 21.72 -3.60
N VAL A 25 -22.03 21.20 -4.82
CA VAL A 25 -22.66 21.81 -6.04
C VAL A 25 -21.70 22.57 -6.96
N SER A 26 -21.45 22.17 -8.21
CA SER A 26 -22.46 22.14 -9.28
C SER A 26 -22.24 21.10 -10.39
N LEU A 27 -23.37 20.51 -10.82
CA LEU A 27 -23.55 19.72 -12.02
C LEU A 27 -23.37 20.58 -13.28
N SER A 28 -22.85 19.98 -14.36
CA SER A 28 -23.40 20.18 -15.71
C SER A 28 -23.10 18.95 -16.59
N PHE A 29 -24.19 18.44 -17.17
CA PHE A 29 -24.30 17.46 -18.27
C PHE A 29 -23.28 17.75 -19.40
N VAL A 30 -22.82 16.77 -20.20
CA VAL A 30 -23.58 16.16 -21.30
C VAL A 30 -22.97 14.79 -21.66
N VAL A 31 -23.82 13.76 -21.68
CA VAL A 31 -23.58 12.53 -22.44
C VAL A 31 -23.78 12.86 -23.92
N SER A 32 -22.73 12.71 -24.73
CA SER A 32 -22.86 12.63 -26.18
C SER A 32 -22.25 11.33 -26.68
N THR A 33 -23.13 10.36 -26.90
CA THR A 33 -22.87 9.14 -27.65
C THR A 33 -22.87 9.45 -29.13
N ASN A 34 -21.69 9.58 -29.75
CA ASN A 34 -21.42 9.07 -31.10
C ASN A 34 -20.04 9.53 -31.55
N LYS A 35 -19.12 8.59 -31.80
CA LYS A 35 -18.24 8.69 -32.96
C LYS A 35 -17.69 7.31 -33.34
N ARG A 36 -17.94 7.02 -34.62
CA ARG A 36 -17.65 5.82 -35.39
C ARG A 36 -16.24 5.29 -35.15
N VAL A 37 -16.15 3.96 -35.08
CA VAL A 37 -14.89 3.22 -35.22
C VAL A 37 -14.37 3.47 -36.64
N GLY A 38 -13.45 4.42 -36.76
CA GLY A 38 -12.59 4.54 -37.94
C GLY A 38 -11.33 3.72 -37.71
N GLU A 39 -11.05 2.80 -38.63
CA GLU A 39 -9.81 2.02 -38.69
C GLU A 39 -8.60 2.95 -38.61
N ARG A 40 -7.84 2.85 -37.52
CA ARG A 40 -6.53 3.52 -37.42
C ARG A 40 -5.50 2.64 -38.12
N LYS A 41 -5.16 3.02 -39.35
CA LYS A 41 -3.99 2.56 -40.08
C LYS A 41 -2.74 2.84 -39.21
N TRP A 42 -2.07 1.80 -38.74
CA TRP A 42 -0.82 1.92 -37.98
C TRP A 42 0.28 2.36 -38.94
N GLN A 43 0.48 3.68 -39.08
CA GLN A 43 1.70 4.20 -39.69
C GLN A 43 2.84 4.01 -38.68
N SER A 44 3.83 3.20 -39.05
CA SER A 44 5.08 3.05 -38.31
C SER A 44 5.82 4.39 -38.31
N LEU A 45 5.88 5.02 -37.13
CA LEU A 45 6.69 6.23 -36.95
C LEU A 45 8.16 5.82 -36.94
N SER A 46 8.99 6.60 -37.62
CA SER A 46 10.44 6.40 -37.59
C SER A 46 10.97 6.62 -36.16
N PRO A 47 12.08 5.96 -35.77
CA PRO A 47 12.64 6.06 -34.42
C PRO A 47 12.82 7.50 -33.88
N PRO A 48 13.23 8.50 -34.71
CA PRO A 48 13.33 9.89 -34.25
C PRO A 48 11.98 10.49 -33.84
N GLN A 49 10.90 10.18 -34.55
CA GLN A 49 9.55 10.70 -34.27
C GLN A 49 8.95 10.09 -33.00
N GLN A 50 9.32 8.84 -32.67
CA GLN A 50 8.92 8.20 -31.42
C GLN A 50 9.64 8.81 -30.20
N ILE A 51 10.92 9.17 -30.36
CA ILE A 51 11.72 9.84 -29.34
C ILE A 51 11.18 11.25 -29.08
N GLU A 52 10.83 12.00 -30.12
CA GLU A 52 10.30 13.35 -30.00
C GLU A 52 8.90 13.36 -29.35
N ARG A 53 8.03 12.40 -29.68
CA ARG A 53 6.75 12.21 -28.98
C ARG A 53 6.92 11.80 -27.51
N ARG A 54 7.94 11.02 -27.17
CA ARG A 54 8.28 10.69 -25.78
C ARG A 54 8.77 11.93 -25.02
N ARG A 55 9.60 12.77 -25.66
CA ARG A 55 10.07 14.04 -25.11
C ARG A 55 8.94 15.04 -24.91
N LYS A 56 8.01 15.18 -25.87
CA LYS A 56 6.80 16.02 -25.72
C LYS A 56 5.79 15.48 -24.71
N ARG A 57 5.77 14.17 -24.43
CA ARG A 57 4.99 13.60 -23.32
C ARG A 57 5.62 13.84 -21.94
N GLN A 58 6.94 13.98 -21.89
CA GLN A 58 7.69 14.27 -20.65
C GLN A 58 7.75 15.77 -20.35
N ARG A 59 7.83 16.61 -21.38
CA ARG A 59 7.65 18.06 -21.29
C ARG A 59 6.17 18.37 -21.47
N GLY A 60 5.41 18.37 -20.37
CA GLY A 60 4.05 18.89 -20.40
C GLY A 60 4.07 20.34 -20.92
N GLU A 61 3.58 20.56 -22.14
CA GLU A 61 3.11 21.87 -22.56
C GLU A 61 1.90 22.18 -21.68
N ASN A 62 2.00 23.26 -20.89
CA ASN A 62 1.23 23.60 -19.69
C ASN A 62 1.80 22.93 -18.43
N GLY A 63 2.42 23.74 -17.56
CA GLY A 63 3.13 23.35 -16.33
C GLY A 63 2.31 22.66 -15.23
N VAL A 64 1.30 21.89 -15.60
CA VAL A 64 0.64 20.91 -14.74
C VAL A 64 1.38 19.59 -14.94
N THR A 65 2.21 19.22 -13.96
CA THR A 65 2.72 17.85 -13.87
C THR A 65 1.51 16.91 -13.90
N PRO A 66 1.41 15.97 -14.85
CA PRO A 66 0.32 15.00 -14.83
C PRO A 66 0.46 14.25 -13.51
N LEU A 67 -0.52 14.33 -12.62
CA LEU A 67 -0.52 13.55 -11.39
C LEU A 67 -0.57 12.07 -11.79
N MET A 68 0.61 11.42 -11.89
CA MET A 68 0.77 10.03 -12.34
C MET A 68 0.37 9.04 -11.24
N GLY A 69 -0.86 9.16 -10.75
CA GLY A 69 -1.37 8.42 -9.59
C GLY A 69 -0.69 8.83 -8.28
N ILE A 70 -0.83 7.97 -7.25
CA ILE A 70 -0.42 8.25 -5.87
C ILE A 70 1.05 8.68 -5.76
N LYS A 71 1.96 8.06 -6.52
CA LYS A 71 3.38 8.44 -6.53
C LYS A 71 3.60 9.85 -7.06
N GLY A 72 2.87 10.23 -8.11
CA GLY A 72 2.91 11.57 -8.67
C GLY A 72 2.37 12.61 -7.68
N PHE A 73 1.24 12.29 -7.03
CA PHE A 73 0.71 13.16 -5.98
C PHE A 73 1.67 13.31 -4.81
N ARG A 74 2.23 12.21 -4.28
CA ARG A 74 3.14 12.27 -3.14
C ARG A 74 4.37 13.13 -3.45
N ALA A 75 5.01 12.92 -4.60
CA ALA A 75 6.16 13.71 -5.02
C ALA A 75 5.81 15.20 -5.16
N TRP A 76 4.63 15.50 -5.74
CA TRP A 76 4.12 16.87 -5.80
C TRP A 76 3.89 17.43 -4.38
N PHE A 77 3.22 16.70 -3.50
CA PHE A 77 2.90 17.15 -2.13
C PHE A 77 4.17 17.41 -1.31
N GLU A 78 5.14 16.49 -1.34
CA GLU A 78 6.44 16.65 -0.68
C GLU A 78 7.20 17.89 -1.22
N SER A 79 7.06 18.20 -2.52
CA SER A 79 7.67 19.40 -3.09
C SER A 79 6.98 20.70 -2.67
N GLN A 80 5.65 20.68 -2.50
CA GLN A 80 4.87 21.88 -2.15
C GLN A 80 4.85 22.13 -0.64
N PHE A 81 4.91 21.08 0.18
CA PHE A 81 4.78 21.16 1.64
C PHE A 81 5.86 20.31 2.33
N PRO A 82 7.14 20.72 2.26
CA PRO A 82 8.25 19.95 2.83
C PRO A 82 8.14 19.75 4.34
N GLU A 83 7.53 20.71 5.05
CA GLU A 83 7.33 20.64 6.51
C GLU A 83 6.15 19.75 6.93
N ALA A 84 5.27 19.38 5.99
CA ALA A 84 4.09 18.57 6.30
C ALA A 84 4.42 17.07 6.47
N MET A 85 5.65 16.64 6.14
CA MET A 85 6.10 15.26 6.24
C MET A 85 7.26 15.16 7.22
N THR A 86 7.14 14.28 8.20
CA THR A 86 8.21 13.97 9.15
C THR A 86 8.53 12.49 9.11
N THR A 87 9.82 12.16 9.22
CA THR A 87 10.23 10.75 9.29
C THR A 87 10.08 10.27 10.73
N VAL A 88 9.17 9.33 10.94
CA VAL A 88 9.04 8.63 12.23
C VAL A 88 10.16 7.60 12.35
N THR A 89 10.94 7.72 13.39
CA THR A 89 12.12 6.91 13.66
C THR A 89 11.89 6.03 14.89
N ARG A 90 12.49 4.84 14.89
CA ARG A 90 12.30 3.89 15.98
C ARG A 90 13.27 4.19 17.12
N ALA A 91 12.74 4.36 18.34
CA ALA A 91 13.55 4.41 19.55
C ALA A 91 14.51 3.21 19.60
N LYS A 92 15.83 3.47 19.64
CA LYS A 92 16.82 2.41 19.83
C LYS A 92 16.63 1.78 21.20
N LYS A 93 16.41 0.47 21.28
CA LYS A 93 16.47 -0.26 22.55
C LYS A 93 17.88 -0.06 23.12
N LYS A 94 17.98 0.50 24.34
CA LYS A 94 19.26 0.55 25.06
C LYS A 94 19.73 -0.90 25.24
N SER A 95 20.74 -1.31 24.48
CA SER A 95 21.40 -2.59 24.70
C SER A 95 22.03 -2.55 26.08
N SER A 96 21.60 -3.47 26.95
CA SER A 96 22.14 -3.64 28.30
C SER A 96 23.53 -4.28 28.25
N SER A 97 24.50 -3.55 27.69
CA SER A 97 25.91 -3.91 27.71
C SER A 97 26.73 -2.69 28.14
N SER A 98 26.97 -2.64 29.45
CA SER A 98 28.21 -2.20 30.11
C SER A 98 28.88 -0.86 29.71
N SER A 99 28.98 0.00 30.73
CA SER A 99 30.02 1.01 30.98
C SER A 99 30.07 2.32 30.19
N LYS A 100 29.57 3.36 30.89
CA LYS A 100 30.18 4.66 31.25
C LYS A 100 30.79 5.57 30.17
N ASN A 101 30.37 6.84 30.33
CA ASN A 101 30.95 8.09 29.88
C ASN A 101 30.78 8.48 28.41
N SER A 102 29.73 9.26 28.17
CA SER A 102 29.91 10.59 27.55
C SER A 102 28.64 11.41 27.79
N ASN A 103 28.82 12.62 28.33
CA ASN A 103 27.85 13.70 28.23
C ASN A 103 27.67 13.99 26.73
N ASN A 104 26.67 13.37 26.13
CA ASN A 104 26.11 13.83 24.88
C ASN A 104 24.61 13.91 25.13
N ASP A 105 24.05 15.06 24.79
CA ASP A 105 22.63 15.33 24.70
C ASP A 105 21.99 14.33 23.72
N ASN A 106 21.84 13.10 24.18
CA ASN A 106 21.09 12.08 23.51
C ASN A 106 19.64 12.52 23.65
N ILE A 107 19.16 13.29 22.67
CA ILE A 107 17.75 13.33 22.32
C ILE A 107 17.38 11.87 22.05
N GLY A 108 16.99 11.18 23.12
CA GLY A 108 16.50 9.83 23.09
C GLY A 108 15.23 9.89 22.26
N GLU A 109 15.37 9.55 20.99
CA GLU A 109 14.32 9.56 19.99
C GLU A 109 13.14 8.76 20.54
N SER A 110 12.15 9.47 21.07
CA SER A 110 11.00 8.88 21.74
C SER A 110 10.08 8.31 20.67
N THR A 111 9.64 7.06 20.83
CA THR A 111 8.55 6.52 20.02
C THR A 111 7.36 7.49 20.08
N GLU A 112 6.89 7.93 18.92
CA GLU A 112 5.72 8.79 18.85
C GLU A 112 4.48 8.05 19.34
N MET A 113 3.70 8.72 20.20
CA MET A 113 2.52 8.16 20.84
C MET A 113 1.26 8.79 20.23
N PHE A 114 0.29 7.94 19.93
CA PHE A 114 -0.97 8.30 19.29
C PHE A 114 -2.15 7.78 20.11
N GLU A 115 -3.26 8.50 20.16
CA GLU A 115 -4.45 7.98 20.85
C GLU A 115 -5.03 6.77 20.12
N HIS A 116 -5.16 6.90 18.81
CA HIS A 116 -5.79 5.91 17.94
C HIS A 116 -4.86 5.62 16.77
N VAL A 117 -4.59 4.34 16.51
CA VAL A 117 -3.81 3.89 15.36
C VAL A 117 -4.72 3.03 14.48
N LEU A 118 -4.94 3.47 13.25
CA LEU A 118 -5.78 2.79 12.26
C LEU A 118 -4.88 2.19 11.19
N ILE A 119 -5.07 0.91 10.91
CA ILE A 119 -4.21 0.14 10.00
C ILE A 119 -5.09 -0.46 8.91
N ASP A 120 -4.86 -0.02 7.68
CA ASP A 120 -5.31 -0.73 6.48
C ASP A 120 -4.45 -2.01 6.34
N VAL A 121 -5.05 -3.14 6.71
CA VAL A 121 -4.40 -4.45 6.73
C VAL A 121 -4.05 -4.91 5.31
N ASN A 122 -4.82 -4.50 4.29
CA ASN A 122 -4.61 -4.92 2.92
C ASN A 122 -3.28 -4.39 2.37
N GLN A 123 -2.82 -3.20 2.80
CA GLN A 123 -1.47 -2.73 2.45
C GLN A 123 -0.38 -3.64 3.02
N LEU A 124 -0.51 -4.04 4.28
CA LEU A 124 0.45 -4.92 4.94
C LEU A 124 0.45 -6.32 4.34
N LEU A 125 -0.73 -6.85 3.96
CA LEU A 125 -0.88 -8.12 3.26
C LEU A 125 -0.19 -8.10 1.89
N HIS A 126 -0.36 -7.02 1.11
CA HIS A 126 0.32 -6.87 -0.17
C HIS A 126 1.86 -6.86 -0.02
N VAL A 127 2.40 -6.25 1.02
CA VAL A 127 3.85 -6.26 1.30
C VAL A 127 4.30 -7.65 1.74
N SER A 128 3.56 -8.28 2.67
CA SER A 128 3.87 -9.58 3.23
C SER A 128 3.86 -10.68 2.18
N LEU A 129 2.83 -10.76 1.34
CA LEU A 129 2.70 -11.79 0.31
C LEU A 129 3.82 -11.73 -0.73
N ARG A 130 4.21 -10.53 -1.17
CA ARG A 130 5.32 -10.33 -2.13
C ARG A 130 6.69 -10.78 -1.61
N ARG A 131 6.85 -10.83 -0.29
CA ARG A 131 8.10 -11.26 0.39
C ARG A 131 8.02 -12.69 0.90
N SER A 132 6.81 -13.24 0.96
CA SER A 132 6.56 -14.57 1.50
C SER A 132 6.95 -15.68 0.53
N ARG A 133 7.21 -16.86 1.09
CA ARG A 133 7.45 -18.10 0.34
C ARG A 133 6.18 -18.96 0.26
N SER A 134 5.36 -18.87 1.30
CA SER A 134 4.07 -19.56 1.48
C SER A 134 3.09 -18.64 2.20
N GLU A 135 1.80 -18.98 2.18
CA GLU A 135 0.78 -18.21 2.89
C GLU A 135 1.03 -18.15 4.41
N GLY A 136 1.40 -19.27 5.04
CA GLY A 136 1.75 -19.27 6.47
C GLY A 136 2.93 -18.36 6.80
N HIS A 137 3.94 -18.30 5.91
CA HIS A 137 5.03 -17.33 6.04
C HIS A 137 4.51 -15.89 5.86
N ALA A 138 3.56 -15.65 4.96
CA ALA A 138 2.93 -14.32 4.79
C ALA A 138 2.21 -13.87 6.06
N LEU A 139 1.48 -14.76 6.74
CA LEU A 139 0.80 -14.46 8.02
C LEU A 139 1.80 -14.13 9.14
N THR A 140 2.93 -14.85 9.19
CA THR A 140 4.01 -14.54 10.14
C THR A 140 4.63 -13.18 9.85
N LEU A 141 4.81 -12.81 8.57
CA LEU A 141 5.28 -11.49 8.18
C LEU A 141 4.26 -10.40 8.51
N LEU A 142 2.97 -10.64 8.32
CA LEU A 142 1.90 -9.72 8.71
C LEU A 142 1.99 -9.37 10.19
N ILE A 143 2.10 -10.37 11.07
CA ILE A 143 2.26 -10.17 12.52
C ILE A 143 3.49 -9.30 12.82
N LYS A 144 4.62 -9.56 12.14
CA LYS A 144 5.84 -8.75 12.31
C LYS A 144 5.67 -7.30 11.82
N GLU A 145 4.91 -7.07 10.75
CA GLU A 145 4.62 -5.71 10.28
C GLU A 145 3.67 -4.98 11.24
N LEU A 146 2.67 -5.66 11.82
CA LEU A 146 1.82 -5.09 12.86
C LEU A 146 2.61 -4.66 14.08
N ASP A 147 3.53 -5.51 14.56
CA ASP A 147 4.43 -5.16 15.67
C ASP A 147 5.25 -3.92 15.36
N LYS A 148 5.84 -3.84 14.16
CA LYS A 148 6.59 -2.65 13.72
C LYS A 148 5.73 -1.40 13.68
N CYS A 149 4.50 -1.50 13.16
CA CYS A 149 3.56 -0.37 13.13
C CYS A 149 3.26 0.13 14.54
N THR A 150 2.94 -0.76 15.48
CA THR A 150 2.64 -0.37 16.86
C THR A 150 3.87 0.05 17.69
N ASP A 151 5.07 -0.39 17.29
CA ASP A 151 6.34 0.04 17.88
C ASP A 151 6.76 1.43 17.39
N LEU A 152 6.45 1.78 16.13
CA LEU A 152 6.73 3.09 15.54
C LEU A 152 5.67 4.11 15.95
N ALA A 153 4.41 3.72 15.89
CA ALA A 153 3.26 4.53 16.25
C ALA A 153 2.56 3.89 17.45
N ARG A 154 2.98 4.27 18.65
CA ARG A 154 2.50 3.62 19.87
C ARG A 154 1.09 4.08 20.23
N PRO A 155 0.06 3.20 20.16
CA PRO A 155 -1.30 3.57 20.54
C PRO A 155 -1.44 3.69 22.06
N THR A 156 -2.27 4.62 22.53
CA THR A 156 -2.59 4.79 23.95
C THR A 156 -4.04 4.46 24.29
N ARG A 157 -4.96 4.47 23.30
CA ARG A 157 -6.38 4.14 23.52
C ARG A 157 -6.87 3.00 22.65
N SER A 158 -6.61 3.03 21.34
CA SER A 158 -7.08 1.94 20.46
C SER A 158 -6.23 1.68 19.24
N VAL A 159 -6.33 0.45 18.76
CA VAL A 159 -5.88 0.00 17.43
C VAL A 159 -7.08 -0.48 16.64
N VAL A 160 -7.21 -0.02 15.40
CA VAL A 160 -8.21 -0.50 14.44
C VAL A 160 -7.49 -1.22 13.31
N LEU A 161 -7.85 -2.47 13.07
CA LEU A 161 -7.39 -3.26 11.92
C LEU A 161 -8.54 -3.36 10.92
N ALA A 162 -8.41 -2.72 9.77
CA ALA A 162 -9.44 -2.73 8.74
C ALA A 162 -8.99 -3.58 7.55
N PHE A 163 -9.77 -4.60 7.21
CA PHE A 163 -9.63 -5.35 5.97
C PHE A 163 -10.57 -4.76 4.92
N ASP A 164 -10.16 -4.73 3.64
CA ASP A 164 -11.13 -4.41 2.59
C ASP A 164 -12.18 -5.52 2.53
N GLY A 165 -13.44 -5.14 2.57
CA GLY A 165 -14.58 -5.97 2.21
C GLY A 165 -15.05 -5.73 0.78
N PRO A 166 -16.25 -6.24 0.42
CA PRO A 166 -16.84 -6.02 -0.90
C PRO A 166 -16.93 -4.51 -1.21
N PRO A 167 -16.31 -4.04 -2.30
CA PRO A 167 -16.28 -2.61 -2.61
C PRO A 167 -17.58 -2.18 -3.33
N GLY A 168 -17.86 -0.88 -3.31
CA GLY A 168 -18.97 -0.31 -4.07
C GLY A 168 -18.82 -0.47 -5.58
N ALA A 169 -19.95 -0.39 -6.30
CA ALA A 169 -20.01 -0.63 -7.75
C ALA A 169 -19.02 0.23 -8.57
N ALA A 170 -18.79 1.48 -8.16
CA ALA A 170 -17.87 2.40 -8.82
C ALA A 170 -16.41 1.89 -8.81
N LYS A 171 -15.98 1.20 -7.75
CA LYS A 171 -14.60 0.70 -7.59
C LYS A 171 -14.43 -0.72 -8.12
N LEU A 172 -15.51 -1.49 -8.27
CA LEU A 172 -15.49 -2.85 -8.87
C LEU A 172 -14.86 -2.87 -10.25
N ALA A 173 -15.23 -1.95 -11.15
CA ALA A 173 -14.70 -1.91 -12.51
C ALA A 173 -13.17 -1.67 -12.50
N THR A 174 -12.70 -0.75 -11.66
CA THR A 174 -11.28 -0.45 -11.49
C THR A 174 -10.52 -1.65 -10.91
N GLN A 175 -11.07 -2.31 -9.88
CA GLN A 175 -10.47 -3.51 -9.29
C GLN A 175 -10.41 -4.66 -10.30
N ARG A 176 -11.48 -4.91 -11.06
CA ARG A 176 -11.53 -5.93 -12.10
C ARG A 176 -10.49 -5.66 -13.20
N ARG A 177 -10.40 -4.42 -13.69
CA ARG A 177 -9.40 -4.03 -14.70
C ARG A 177 -7.97 -4.22 -14.18
N ARG A 178 -7.70 -3.86 -12.92
CA ARG A 178 -6.39 -4.05 -12.29
C ARG A 178 -6.01 -5.53 -12.22
N ARG A 179 -6.92 -6.37 -11.72
CA ARG A 179 -6.73 -7.83 -11.57
C ARG A 179 -6.51 -8.50 -12.91
N TYR A 180 -7.40 -8.24 -13.87
CA TYR A 180 -7.26 -8.75 -15.24
C TYR A 180 -5.93 -8.33 -15.86
N GLY A 181 -5.53 -7.07 -15.67
CA GLY A 181 -4.25 -6.58 -16.15
C GLY A 181 -3.04 -7.30 -15.52
N THR A 182 -3.13 -7.74 -14.25
CA THR A 182 -2.07 -8.54 -13.61
C THR A 182 -1.93 -9.90 -14.26
N VAL A 183 -3.03 -10.62 -14.44
CA VAL A 183 -3.05 -11.94 -15.11
C VAL A 183 -2.53 -11.83 -16.54
N MET A 184 -3.04 -10.88 -17.33
CA MET A 184 -2.61 -10.71 -18.72
C MET A 184 -1.12 -10.35 -18.86
N ARG A 185 -0.60 -9.49 -17.98
CA ARG A 185 0.85 -9.19 -17.95
C ARG A 185 1.66 -10.43 -17.59
N GLY A 186 1.08 -11.30 -16.78
CA GLY A 186 1.61 -12.59 -16.42
C GLY A 186 1.75 -13.54 -17.57
N ASP A 187 0.64 -13.85 -18.22
CA ASP A 187 0.57 -14.71 -19.39
C ASP A 187 1.52 -14.22 -20.48
N THR A 188 1.51 -12.91 -20.78
CA THR A 188 2.41 -12.30 -21.77
C THR A 188 3.88 -12.50 -21.40
N ARG A 189 4.24 -12.36 -20.12
CA ARG A 189 5.61 -12.52 -19.65
C ARG A 189 6.05 -13.98 -19.69
N LYS A 190 5.16 -14.91 -19.32
CA LYS A 190 5.39 -16.35 -19.39
C LYS A 190 5.61 -16.81 -20.83
N ALA A 191 4.73 -16.43 -21.75
CA ALA A 191 4.87 -16.73 -23.18
C ALA A 191 6.18 -16.16 -23.77
N LYS A 192 6.55 -14.92 -23.38
CA LYS A 192 7.82 -14.32 -23.80
C LYS A 192 9.02 -15.10 -23.26
N LEU A 193 8.95 -15.59 -22.02
CA LEU A 193 10.02 -16.38 -21.42
C LEU A 193 10.19 -17.72 -22.12
N GLU A 194 9.08 -18.41 -22.39
CA GLU A 194 9.06 -19.68 -23.15
C GLU A 194 9.61 -19.49 -24.56
N TYR A 195 9.25 -18.41 -25.25
CA TYR A 195 9.81 -18.08 -26.56
C TYR A 195 11.33 -17.88 -26.49
N LEU A 196 11.83 -17.06 -25.56
CA LEU A 196 13.26 -16.78 -25.38
C LEU A 196 14.08 -18.02 -25.03
N GLN A 197 13.48 -18.97 -24.30
CA GLN A 197 14.09 -20.28 -24.02
C GLN A 197 14.14 -21.14 -25.30
N LYS A 198 13.06 -21.18 -26.09
CA LYS A 198 13.02 -21.94 -27.36
C LYS A 198 14.06 -21.45 -28.37
N VAL A 199 14.30 -20.14 -28.45
CA VAL A 199 15.30 -19.57 -29.39
C VAL A 199 16.73 -19.56 -28.83
N GLY A 200 16.98 -20.19 -27.68
CA GLY A 200 18.32 -20.35 -27.11
C GLY A 200 18.95 -19.07 -26.54
N ILE A 201 18.22 -17.97 -26.46
CA ILE A 201 18.71 -16.68 -25.93
C ILE A 201 18.85 -16.72 -24.40
N LEU A 202 17.98 -17.47 -23.72
CA LEU A 202 18.03 -17.65 -22.26
C LEU A 202 18.45 -19.07 -21.91
N GLY A 203 19.60 -19.22 -21.24
CA GLY A 203 20.04 -20.49 -20.67
C GLY A 203 19.18 -20.95 -19.48
N PRO A 204 19.34 -22.20 -19.02
CA PRO A 204 18.63 -22.77 -17.87
C PRO A 204 18.99 -22.03 -16.57
N GLY A 205 18.27 -20.94 -16.30
CA GLY A 205 18.58 -20.03 -15.19
C GLY A 205 17.66 -18.81 -15.06
N SER A 206 16.65 -18.67 -15.92
CA SER A 206 15.70 -17.54 -15.96
C SER A 206 14.72 -17.48 -14.77
N LYS A 207 15.07 -18.08 -13.63
CA LYS A 207 14.24 -18.20 -12.41
C LYS A 207 13.77 -16.85 -11.85
N ILE A 208 14.56 -15.79 -12.03
CA ILE A 208 14.28 -14.44 -11.48
C ILE A 208 13.00 -13.83 -12.07
N VAL A 209 12.73 -14.04 -13.35
CA VAL A 209 11.55 -13.46 -14.04
C VAL A 209 10.27 -14.20 -13.65
N ILE A 210 10.36 -15.52 -13.46
CA ILE A 210 9.26 -16.39 -13.02
C ILE A 210 8.87 -16.05 -11.59
N ASP A 211 9.84 -15.93 -10.68
CA ASP A 211 9.60 -15.68 -9.26
C ASP A 211 8.91 -14.31 -9.01
N LYS A 212 9.28 -13.26 -9.76
CA LYS A 212 8.60 -11.95 -9.64
C LYS A 212 7.13 -12.02 -10.06
N HIS A 213 6.82 -12.82 -11.08
CA HIS A 213 5.47 -12.95 -11.59
C HIS A 213 4.57 -13.75 -10.64
N ASP A 214 5.06 -14.90 -10.16
CA ASP A 214 4.34 -15.73 -9.18
C ASP A 214 3.98 -14.91 -7.94
N ARG A 215 4.85 -13.96 -7.54
CA ARG A 215 4.58 -13.03 -6.44
C ARG A 215 3.47 -12.01 -6.72
N GLU A 216 3.29 -11.58 -7.97
CA GLU A 216 2.21 -10.67 -8.36
C GLU A 216 0.86 -11.41 -8.36
N GLU A 217 0.79 -12.62 -8.91
CA GLU A 217 -0.43 -13.43 -8.92
C GLU A 217 -0.84 -13.91 -7.53
N LYS A 218 0.12 -14.23 -6.65
CA LYS A 218 -0.14 -14.53 -5.24
C LYS A 218 -0.95 -13.45 -4.54
N THR A 219 -0.89 -12.19 -4.98
CA THR A 219 -1.67 -11.11 -4.35
C THR A 219 -3.15 -11.11 -4.71
N LEU A 220 -3.58 -11.92 -5.70
CA LEU A 220 -5.00 -12.06 -6.06
C LEU A 220 -5.83 -12.69 -4.94
N CYS A 221 -5.21 -13.43 -4.01
CA CYS A 221 -5.90 -13.96 -2.84
C CYS A 221 -6.30 -12.87 -1.82
N ILE A 222 -5.79 -11.64 -1.94
CA ILE A 222 -6.21 -10.48 -1.14
C ILE A 222 -7.53 -9.95 -1.72
N THR A 223 -8.59 -10.70 -1.46
CA THR A 223 -9.95 -10.43 -1.92
C THR A 223 -10.92 -10.93 -0.87
N PRO A 224 -11.96 -10.15 -0.54
CA PRO A 224 -13.05 -10.63 0.29
C PRO A 224 -13.56 -12.01 -0.15
N GLY A 225 -13.80 -12.89 0.81
CA GLY A 225 -14.36 -14.24 0.57
C GLY A 225 -13.34 -15.31 0.15
N THR A 226 -12.03 -15.02 0.15
CA THR A 226 -11.01 -16.07 0.00
C THR A 226 -10.65 -16.67 1.35
N ALA A 227 -10.35 -17.97 1.36
CA ALA A 227 -9.88 -18.64 2.59
C ALA A 227 -8.59 -18.03 3.16
N PHE A 228 -7.79 -17.36 2.33
CA PHE A 228 -6.61 -16.63 2.80
C PHE A 228 -6.98 -15.42 3.65
N MET A 229 -8.02 -14.67 3.27
CA MET A 229 -8.49 -13.52 4.07
C MET A 229 -9.03 -13.95 5.42
N ASP A 230 -9.72 -15.10 5.49
CA ASP A 230 -10.18 -15.67 6.77
C ASP A 230 -9.00 -16.02 7.68
N ARG A 231 -7.98 -16.71 7.14
CA ARG A 231 -6.75 -17.00 7.89
C ARG A 231 -5.99 -15.74 8.32
N ALA A 232 -6.00 -14.69 7.50
CA ALA A 232 -5.37 -13.41 7.83
C ALA A 232 -6.11 -12.70 8.95
N HIS A 233 -7.44 -12.71 8.92
CA HIS A 233 -8.28 -12.23 10.01
C HIS A 233 -7.98 -12.98 11.32
N ASP A 234 -7.92 -14.31 11.28
CA ASP A 234 -7.62 -15.13 12.46
C ASP A 234 -6.21 -14.85 13.01
N ALA A 235 -5.23 -14.63 12.13
CA ALA A 235 -3.88 -14.23 12.53
C ALA A 235 -3.87 -12.86 13.24
N CYS A 236 -4.68 -11.90 12.77
CA CYS A 236 -4.85 -10.60 13.42
C CYS A 236 -5.55 -10.71 14.78
N LEU A 237 -6.58 -11.55 14.90
CA LEU A 237 -7.22 -11.86 16.18
C LEU A 237 -6.21 -12.47 17.16
N PHE A 238 -5.49 -13.50 16.74
CA PHE A 238 -4.45 -14.14 17.54
C PHE A 238 -3.40 -13.13 18.02
N TRP A 239 -2.93 -12.26 17.13
CA TRP A 239 -1.98 -11.20 17.49
C TRP A 239 -2.55 -10.25 18.54
N ALA A 240 -3.79 -9.76 18.36
CA ALA A 240 -4.43 -8.87 19.32
C ALA A 240 -4.59 -9.55 20.70
N TYR A 241 -5.08 -10.79 20.72
CA TYR A 241 -5.19 -11.58 21.96
C TYR A 241 -3.84 -11.78 22.65
N GLN A 242 -2.77 -12.09 21.90
CA GLN A 242 -1.45 -12.26 22.46
C GLN A 242 -0.92 -10.97 23.10
N ARG A 243 -1.21 -9.81 22.51
CA ARG A 243 -0.78 -8.50 23.03
C ARG A 243 -1.57 -8.10 24.28
N LEU A 244 -2.88 -8.38 24.31
CA LEU A 244 -3.74 -8.16 25.48
C LEU A 244 -3.40 -9.10 26.65
N SER A 245 -2.98 -10.33 26.35
CA SER A 245 -2.62 -11.33 27.36
C SER A 245 -1.33 -11.00 28.11
N ASN A 246 -0.54 -10.03 27.64
CA ASN A 246 0.67 -9.56 28.32
C ASN A 246 0.35 -8.31 29.17
N PRO A 247 0.13 -8.44 30.49
CA PRO A 247 -0.28 -7.31 31.34
C PRO A 247 0.77 -6.20 31.42
N TYR A 248 2.05 -6.55 31.28
CA TYR A 248 3.17 -5.60 31.27
C TYR A 248 3.56 -5.14 29.86
N GLY A 249 2.80 -5.56 28.84
CA GLY A 249 3.04 -5.20 27.46
C GLY A 249 2.73 -3.73 27.17
N PRO A 250 3.36 -3.14 26.14
CA PRO A 250 3.12 -1.73 25.78
C PRO A 250 1.69 -1.46 25.31
N LEU A 251 0.91 -2.51 25.02
CA LEU A 251 -0.45 -2.48 24.49
C LEU A 251 -1.49 -3.04 25.48
N SER A 252 -1.14 -3.27 26.74
CA SER A 252 -2.02 -3.93 27.73
C SER A 252 -3.32 -3.16 28.01
N ASN A 253 -3.28 -1.82 27.91
CA ASN A 253 -4.43 -0.94 28.17
C ASN A 253 -5.11 -0.42 26.88
N VAL A 254 -4.84 -1.04 25.73
CA VAL A 254 -5.31 -0.59 24.41
C VAL A 254 -6.49 -1.44 23.96
N ARG A 255 -7.53 -0.80 23.41
CA ARG A 255 -8.67 -1.52 22.81
C ARG A 255 -8.39 -1.88 21.35
N PHE A 256 -8.63 -3.13 20.97
CA PHE A 256 -8.50 -3.58 19.59
C PHE A 256 -9.89 -3.67 18.93
N TYR A 257 -10.00 -3.12 17.72
CA TYR A 257 -11.15 -3.26 16.84
C TYR A 257 -10.68 -3.89 15.54
N ILE A 258 -11.33 -4.97 15.09
CA ILE A 258 -10.98 -5.64 13.85
C ILE A 258 -12.23 -5.68 12.97
N SER A 259 -12.16 -5.03 11.80
CA SER A 259 -13.22 -5.05 10.80
C SER A 259 -12.87 -6.10 9.74
N PRO A 260 -13.56 -7.26 9.70
CA PRO A 260 -13.22 -8.35 8.79
C PRO A 260 -13.61 -8.04 7.35
N SER A 261 -13.04 -8.78 6.40
CA SER A 261 -13.35 -8.66 4.97
C SER A 261 -14.79 -9.04 4.59
N THR A 262 -15.58 -9.59 5.52
CA THR A 262 -17.00 -9.89 5.31
C THR A 262 -17.89 -8.65 5.43
N VAL A 263 -17.41 -7.58 6.08
CA VAL A 263 -18.14 -6.32 6.21
C VAL A 263 -17.99 -5.53 4.91
N PRO A 264 -19.10 -5.14 4.23
CA PRO A 264 -19.01 -4.32 3.01
C PRO A 264 -18.38 -2.96 3.27
N GLY A 265 -17.55 -2.52 2.32
CA GLY A 265 -16.76 -1.30 2.45
C GLY A 265 -15.27 -1.57 2.27
N GLU A 266 -14.54 -0.55 1.87
CA GLU A 266 -13.08 -0.62 1.82
C GLU A 266 -12.51 -0.26 3.19
N GLY A 267 -11.27 -0.66 3.45
CA GLY A 267 -10.64 -0.45 4.75
C GLY A 267 -10.33 1.02 5.07
N GLU A 268 -10.24 1.87 4.03
CA GLU A 268 -10.07 3.33 4.11
C GLU A 268 -11.40 4.07 4.33
#